data_AF-A0A381ZZK9-F1
#
_entry.id   AF-A0A381ZZK9-F1
#
_cell.length_a   1.000
_cell.length_b   1.000
_cell.length_c   1.000
_cell.angle_alpha   90.00
_cell.angle_beta   90.00
_cell.angle_gamma   90.00
#
_symmetry.space_group_name_H-M   'P 1'
#
loop_
_entity.id
_entity.type
_entity.pdbx_description
1 polymer ?
#
loop_
_entity_poly.entity_id
_entity_poly.type
_entity_poly.pdbx_seq_one_letter_code
_entity_poly.pdbx_strand_id
1 'polypeptide(L)'
;DGMDGRRLGLLLDLRPDVLALISDEMFGNALDRLKDRNLNVARLPELLVAQPLINAAREEIQQQKSVLEDHQRELEVEFREQVSKRDDQIAALERDLEQARSRIASRTNAVRGAHHAELRQATIEALKGCAQLLTNLQKQKGNEAIVEKLEQPLNEVGLVILDRPGEIVPFDPGRHERLGEGSSPKAKVVLSAIGYVEGENVTIVTKGLVRNLE
;
A
#
# COMPACT_ATOMS: atom_id res chain seq x y z
N ASP A 1 -74.09 42.05 49.29
CA ASP A 1 -73.93 40.69 49.84
C ASP A 1 -73.19 39.78 48.90
N GLY A 2 -72.01 39.33 49.31
CA GLY A 2 -71.14 38.48 48.49
C GLY A 2 -71.55 37.02 48.57
N MET A 3 -71.60 36.34 47.42
CA MET A 3 -71.64 34.88 47.37
C MET A 3 -70.29 34.31 47.83
N ASP A 4 -70.33 33.51 48.88
CA ASP A 4 -69.25 32.67 49.40
C ASP A 4 -69.35 31.25 48.82
N GLY A 5 -68.23 30.52 48.78
CA GLY A 5 -68.10 29.25 48.03
C GLY A 5 -69.10 28.16 48.43
N ARG A 6 -69.65 28.22 49.65
CA ARG A 6 -70.73 27.32 50.11
C ARG A 6 -72.08 27.61 49.44
N ARG A 7 -72.39 28.89 49.16
CA ARG A 7 -73.63 29.30 48.47
C ARG A 7 -73.59 28.98 46.97
N LEU A 8 -72.40 29.01 46.38
CA LEU A 8 -72.16 28.54 45.00
C LEU A 8 -72.34 27.03 44.85
N GLY A 9 -71.88 26.23 45.83
CA GLY A 9 -72.16 24.79 45.85
C GLY A 9 -73.66 24.48 45.91
N LEU A 10 -74.41 25.24 46.71
CA LEU A 10 -75.88 25.13 46.78
C LEU A 10 -76.58 25.55 45.47
N LEU A 11 -76.03 26.54 44.74
CA LEU A 11 -76.55 26.97 43.44
C LEU A 11 -76.36 25.90 42.35
N LEU A 12 -75.20 25.22 42.34
CA LEU A 12 -74.91 24.15 41.40
C LEU A 12 -75.73 22.87 41.67
N ASP A 13 -76.27 22.73 42.88
CA ASP A 13 -77.17 21.65 43.31
C ASP A 13 -78.66 21.98 43.07
N LEU A 14 -78.99 23.15 42.50
CA LEU A 14 -80.36 23.52 42.19
C LEU A 14 -80.89 22.76 40.96
N ARG A 15 -82.20 22.52 40.96
CA ARG A 15 -82.90 21.97 39.79
C ARG A 15 -82.66 22.86 38.55
N PRO A 16 -82.49 22.28 37.35
CA PRO A 16 -82.21 23.01 36.10
C PRO A 16 -83.17 24.19 35.85
N ASP A 17 -84.43 24.01 36.22
CA ASP A 17 -85.51 25.00 36.06
C ASP A 17 -85.29 26.29 36.86
N VAL A 18 -84.52 26.22 37.96
CA VAL A 18 -84.17 27.36 38.83
C VAL A 18 -82.86 28.01 38.39
N LEU A 19 -81.93 27.22 37.85
CA LEU A 19 -80.70 27.73 37.24
C LEU A 19 -81.00 28.65 36.04
N ALA A 20 -82.04 28.34 35.26
CA ALA A 20 -82.49 29.13 34.11
C ALA A 20 -82.99 30.55 34.45
N LEU A 21 -83.25 30.86 35.74
CA LEU A 21 -83.68 32.18 36.20
C LEU A 21 -82.49 33.10 36.57
N ILE A 22 -81.26 32.59 36.49
CA ILE A 22 -80.02 33.33 36.76
C ILE A 22 -79.47 33.83 35.42
N SER A 23 -79.14 35.12 35.33
CA SER A 23 -78.53 35.65 34.11
C SER A 23 -77.13 35.08 33.89
N ASP A 24 -76.77 34.80 32.63
CA ASP A 24 -75.46 34.27 32.24
C ASP A 24 -74.30 35.14 32.78
N GLU A 25 -74.51 36.46 32.88
CA GLU A 25 -73.54 37.39 33.43
C GLU A 25 -73.36 37.22 34.95
N MET A 26 -74.43 37.00 35.71
CA MET A 26 -74.31 36.73 37.15
C MET A 26 -73.70 35.35 37.42
N PHE A 27 -74.02 34.36 36.60
CA PHE A 27 -73.45 33.02 36.69
C PHE A 27 -71.96 33.01 36.34
N GLY A 28 -71.56 33.67 35.25
CA GLY A 28 -70.17 33.84 34.84
C GLY A 28 -69.33 34.56 35.89
N ASN A 29 -69.84 35.68 36.44
CA ASN A 29 -69.17 36.40 37.52
C ASN A 29 -69.03 35.57 38.80
N ALA A 30 -69.99 34.70 39.10
CA ALA A 30 -69.93 33.82 40.26
C ALA A 30 -68.93 32.67 40.05
N LEU A 31 -68.83 32.13 38.84
CA LEU A 31 -67.81 31.16 38.45
C LEU A 31 -66.41 31.75 38.45
N ASP A 32 -66.21 32.99 37.98
CA ASP A 32 -64.93 33.69 38.06
C ASP A 32 -64.49 33.93 39.51
N ARG A 33 -65.42 34.33 40.38
CA ARG A 33 -65.13 34.44 41.82
C ARG A 33 -64.84 33.09 42.47
N LEU A 34 -65.46 32.00 41.99
CA LEU A 34 -65.17 30.65 42.44
C LEU A 34 -63.76 30.20 42.01
N LYS A 35 -63.40 30.51 40.77
CA LYS A 35 -62.06 30.31 40.20
C LYS A 35 -61.01 31.05 41.05
N ASP A 36 -61.24 32.32 41.37
CA ASP A 36 -60.30 33.15 42.13
C ASP A 36 -60.14 32.70 43.60
N ARG A 37 -61.20 32.15 44.20
CA ARG A 37 -61.21 31.72 45.61
C ARG A 37 -60.84 30.24 45.81
N ASN A 38 -60.94 29.42 44.77
CA ASN A 38 -60.67 27.99 44.85
C ASN A 38 -59.63 27.59 43.79
N LEU A 39 -58.41 27.40 44.28
CA LEU A 39 -57.26 26.99 43.46
C LEU A 39 -57.53 25.70 42.66
N ASN A 40 -58.39 24.81 43.16
CA ASN A 40 -58.75 23.58 42.45
C ASN A 40 -59.63 23.87 41.23
N VAL A 41 -60.54 24.84 41.33
CA VAL A 41 -61.42 25.28 40.22
C VAL A 41 -60.61 26.09 39.19
N ALA A 42 -59.67 26.92 39.65
CA ALA A 42 -58.72 27.62 38.77
C ALA A 42 -57.87 26.69 37.92
N ARG A 43 -57.54 25.49 38.44
CA ARG A 43 -56.73 24.49 37.76
C ARG A 43 -57.53 23.57 36.83
N LEU A 44 -58.86 23.60 36.86
CA LEU A 44 -59.68 22.70 36.03
C LEU A 44 -59.43 22.86 34.52
N PRO A 45 -59.32 24.07 33.93
CA PRO A 45 -58.99 24.21 32.51
C PRO A 45 -57.63 23.62 32.16
N GLU A 46 -56.64 23.82 33.03
CA GLU A 46 -55.30 23.25 32.87
C GLU A 46 -55.31 21.72 32.96
N LEU A 47 -56.02 21.16 33.94
CA LEU A 47 -56.09 19.71 34.18
C LEU A 47 -56.97 18.95 33.18
N LEU A 48 -58.08 19.53 32.73
CA LEU A 48 -59.06 18.86 31.87
C LEU A 48 -58.83 19.13 30.38
N VAL A 49 -58.27 20.28 30.01
CA VAL A 49 -58.11 20.67 28.60
C VAL A 49 -56.63 20.69 28.20
N ALA A 50 -55.77 21.37 28.95
CA ALA A 50 -54.36 21.50 28.55
C ALA A 50 -53.53 20.23 28.81
N GLN A 51 -53.72 19.57 29.96
CA GLN A 51 -52.92 18.42 30.36
C GLN A 51 -53.04 17.21 29.42
N PRO A 52 -54.24 16.83 28.92
CA PRO A 52 -54.35 15.77 27.93
C PRO A 52 -53.65 16.09 26.60
N LEU A 53 -53.74 17.34 26.14
CA LEU A 53 -53.06 17.80 24.93
C LEU A 53 -51.53 17.77 25.09
N ILE A 54 -51.03 18.19 26.26
CA ILE A 54 -49.60 18.12 26.60
C ILE A 54 -49.12 16.66 26.64
N ASN A 55 -49.92 15.75 27.20
CA ASN A 55 -49.58 14.33 27.25
C ASN A 55 -49.56 13.71 25.84
N ALA A 56 -50.56 14.01 25.01
CA ALA A 56 -50.60 13.56 23.61
C ALA A 56 -49.39 14.08 22.81
N ALA A 57 -49.04 15.36 22.95
CA ALA A 57 -47.87 15.94 22.29
C ALA A 57 -46.56 15.30 22.78
N ARG A 58 -46.45 14.97 24.08
CA ARG A 58 -45.28 14.26 24.62
C ARG A 58 -45.16 12.84 24.07
N GLU A 59 -46.27 12.12 23.97
CA GLU A 59 -46.29 10.78 23.38
C GLU A 59 -45.90 10.82 21.90
N GLU A 60 -46.41 11.78 21.13
CA GLU A 60 -46.04 11.96 19.72
C GLU A 60 -44.55 12.30 19.56
N ILE A 61 -44.02 13.21 20.39
CA ILE A 61 -42.58 13.52 20.40
C ILE A 61 -41.75 12.29 20.76
N GLN A 62 -42.20 11.49 21.73
CA GLN A 62 -41.50 10.27 22.15
C GLN A 62 -41.48 9.23 21.03
N GLN A 63 -42.58 9.09 20.28
CA GLN A 63 -42.67 8.20 19.11
C GLN A 63 -41.79 8.68 17.96
N GLN A 64 -41.80 9.98 17.65
CA GLN A 64 -40.92 10.54 16.62
C GLN A 64 -39.45 10.35 16.99
N LYS A 65 -39.10 10.54 18.27
CA LYS A 65 -37.75 10.29 18.78
C LYS A 65 -37.34 8.83 18.63
N SER A 66 -38.21 7.86 18.97
CA SER A 66 -37.88 6.45 18.80
C SER A 66 -37.66 6.08 17.33
N VAL A 67 -38.49 6.59 16.42
CA VAL A 67 -38.33 6.35 14.97
C VAL A 67 -37.01 6.93 14.46
N LEU A 68 -36.64 8.13 14.91
CA LEU A 68 -35.36 8.75 14.54
C LEU A 68 -34.16 7.98 15.09
N GLU A 69 -34.24 7.48 16.34
CA GLU A 69 -33.19 6.66 16.93
C GLU A 69 -32.99 5.34 16.18
N ASP A 70 -34.08 4.68 15.78
CA ASP A 70 -33.99 3.44 15.01
C ASP A 70 -33.44 3.69 13.60
N HIS A 71 -33.89 4.75 12.93
CA HIS A 71 -33.34 5.13 11.62
C HIS A 71 -31.85 5.49 11.69
N GLN A 72 -31.43 6.19 12.75
CA GLN A 72 -30.01 6.50 12.97
C GLN A 72 -29.20 5.22 13.16
N ARG A 73 -29.70 4.24 13.92
CA ARG A 73 -29.02 2.94 14.10
C ARG A 73 -28.89 2.20 12.78
N GLU A 74 -29.93 2.18 11.95
CA GLU A 74 -29.88 1.55 10.62
C GLU A 74 -28.80 2.19 9.75
N LEU A 75 -28.76 3.52 9.67
CA LEU A 75 -27.75 4.25 8.92
C LEU A 75 -26.33 4.00 9.45
N GLU A 76 -26.14 3.93 10.76
CA GLU A 76 -24.84 3.61 11.36
C GLU A 76 -24.37 2.20 11.01
N VAL A 77 -25.28 1.22 10.97
CA VAL A 77 -24.96 -0.16 10.54
C VAL A 77 -24.58 -0.17 9.06
N GLU A 78 -25.39 0.43 8.19
CA GLU A 78 -25.08 0.50 6.75
C GLU A 78 -23.75 1.20 6.48
N PHE A 79 -23.48 2.31 7.17
CA PHE A 79 -22.23 3.04 7.01
C PHE A 79 -21.03 2.20 7.46
N ARG A 80 -21.14 1.50 8.60
CA ARG A 80 -20.09 0.58 9.08
C ARG A 80 -19.84 -0.55 8.09
N GLU A 81 -20.88 -1.13 7.50
CA GLU A 81 -20.73 -2.16 6.48
C GLU A 81 -20.04 -1.62 5.22
N GLN A 82 -20.40 -0.43 4.77
CA GLN A 82 -19.75 0.20 3.61
C GLN A 82 -18.28 0.52 3.89
N VAL A 83 -17.95 1.03 5.07
CA VAL A 83 -16.57 1.28 5.49
C VAL A 83 -15.78 -0.02 5.55
N SER A 84 -16.31 -1.06 6.17
CA SER A 84 -15.66 -2.37 6.23
C SER A 84 -15.37 -2.93 4.83
N LYS A 85 -16.34 -2.86 3.90
CA LYS A 85 -16.14 -3.32 2.52
C LYS A 85 -15.05 -2.52 1.80
N ARG A 86 -14.98 -1.21 2.04
CA ARG A 86 -13.93 -0.36 1.46
C ARG A 86 -12.56 -0.66 2.06
N ASP A 87 -12.48 -0.88 3.36
CA ASP A 87 -11.22 -1.23 4.04
C ASP A 87 -10.69 -2.57 3.52
N ASP A 88 -11.56 -3.56 3.31
CA ASP A 88 -11.18 -4.85 2.69
C ASP A 88 -10.64 -4.66 1.26
N GLN A 89 -11.27 -3.78 0.47
CA GLN A 89 -10.81 -3.44 -0.87
C GLN A 89 -9.47 -2.72 -0.87
N ILE A 90 -9.27 -1.76 0.04
CA ILE A 90 -8.00 -1.05 0.22
C ILE A 90 -6.90 -2.04 0.59
N ALA A 91 -7.14 -2.90 1.58
CA ALA A 91 -6.17 -3.90 2.01
C ALA A 91 -5.81 -4.90 0.88
N ALA A 92 -6.77 -5.24 0.01
CA ALA A 92 -6.50 -6.06 -1.17
C ALA A 92 -5.62 -5.32 -2.19
N LEU A 93 -5.95 -4.06 -2.51
CA LEU A 93 -5.19 -3.24 -3.45
C LEU A 93 -3.77 -2.95 -2.94
N GLU A 94 -3.58 -2.72 -1.65
CA GLU A 94 -2.26 -2.53 -1.03
C GLU A 94 -1.39 -3.78 -1.18
N ARG A 95 -1.97 -4.98 -0.96
CA ARG A 95 -1.27 -6.25 -1.17
C ARG A 95 -0.87 -6.45 -2.63
N ASP A 96 -1.77 -6.17 -3.57
CA ASP A 96 -1.49 -6.28 -5.00
C ASP A 96 -0.40 -5.30 -5.45
N LEU A 97 -0.43 -4.07 -4.93
CA LEU A 97 0.57 -3.05 -5.21
C LEU A 97 1.95 -3.47 -4.72
N GLU A 98 2.06 -3.99 -3.50
CA GLU A 98 3.32 -4.47 -2.94
C GLU A 98 3.86 -5.69 -3.72
N GLN A 99 2.98 -6.60 -4.13
CA GLN A 99 3.35 -7.72 -4.98
C GLN A 99 3.85 -7.24 -6.36
N ALA A 100 3.20 -6.24 -6.95
CA ALA A 100 3.60 -5.66 -8.23
C ALA A 100 4.98 -4.98 -8.11
N ARG A 101 5.22 -4.21 -7.05
CA ARG A 101 6.54 -3.59 -6.77
C ARG A 101 7.63 -4.64 -6.66
N SER A 102 7.40 -5.70 -5.89
CA SER A 102 8.34 -6.81 -5.73
C SER A 102 8.66 -7.49 -7.06
N ARG A 103 7.65 -7.73 -7.91
CA ARG A 103 7.84 -8.30 -9.26
C ARG A 103 8.63 -7.37 -10.18
N ILE A 104 8.36 -6.06 -10.15
CA ILE A 104 9.09 -5.06 -10.95
C ILE A 104 10.55 -5.01 -10.52
N ALA A 105 10.84 -4.97 -9.22
CA ALA A 105 12.21 -4.95 -8.72
C ALA A 105 12.99 -6.21 -9.15
N SER A 106 12.38 -7.39 -9.00
CA SER A 106 12.97 -8.66 -9.44
C SER A 106 13.27 -8.67 -10.94
N ARG A 107 12.29 -8.30 -11.78
CA ARG A 107 12.47 -8.24 -13.24
C ARG A 107 13.50 -7.21 -13.66
N THR A 108 13.53 -6.05 -13.02
CA THR A 108 14.52 -5.00 -13.32
C THR A 108 15.94 -5.48 -13.06
N ASN A 109 16.16 -6.18 -11.94
CA ASN A 109 17.47 -6.75 -11.64
C ASN A 109 17.86 -7.86 -12.64
N ALA A 110 16.91 -8.72 -13.02
CA ALA A 110 17.15 -9.76 -14.02
C ALA A 110 17.50 -9.18 -15.40
N VAL A 111 16.73 -8.18 -15.87
CA VAL A 111 16.97 -7.49 -17.14
C VAL A 111 18.31 -6.76 -17.12
N ARG A 112 18.63 -6.05 -16.03
CA ARG A 112 19.92 -5.38 -15.89
C ARG A 112 21.09 -6.38 -15.93
N GLY A 113 20.96 -7.50 -15.23
CA GLY A 113 21.96 -8.57 -15.25
C GLY A 113 22.16 -9.17 -16.63
N ALA A 114 21.06 -9.48 -17.33
CA ALA A 114 21.09 -10.00 -18.70
C ALA A 114 21.72 -8.99 -19.67
N HIS A 115 21.34 -7.73 -19.60
CA HIS A 115 21.89 -6.68 -20.45
C HIS A 115 23.38 -6.45 -20.22
N HIS A 116 23.84 -6.47 -18.96
CA HIS A 116 25.28 -6.41 -18.67
C HIS A 116 26.03 -7.63 -19.22
N ALA A 117 25.45 -8.83 -19.12
CA ALA A 117 26.05 -10.03 -19.70
C ALA A 117 26.13 -9.96 -21.24
N GLU A 118 25.09 -9.44 -21.90
CA GLU A 118 25.07 -9.21 -23.35
C GLU A 118 26.13 -8.16 -23.77
N LEU A 119 26.23 -7.04 -23.06
CA LEU A 119 27.24 -6.00 -23.33
C LEU A 119 28.67 -6.54 -23.15
N ARG A 120 28.90 -7.34 -22.11
CA ARG A 120 30.18 -8.02 -21.89
C ARG A 120 30.50 -8.95 -23.04
N GLN A 121 29.54 -9.78 -23.45
CA GLN A 121 29.72 -10.72 -24.55
C GLN A 121 30.00 -10.01 -25.88
N ALA A 122 29.26 -8.93 -26.19
CA ALA A 122 29.50 -8.12 -27.39
C ALA A 122 30.89 -7.47 -27.38
N THR A 123 31.34 -6.98 -26.22
CA THR A 123 32.69 -6.42 -26.05
C THR A 123 33.77 -7.49 -26.27
N ILE A 124 33.61 -8.68 -25.68
CA ILE A 124 34.51 -9.81 -25.87
C ILE A 124 34.58 -10.20 -27.35
N GLU A 125 33.43 -10.27 -28.04
CA GLU A 125 33.37 -10.59 -29.47
C GLU A 125 34.08 -9.54 -30.33
N ALA A 126 33.90 -8.26 -30.04
CA ALA A 126 34.61 -7.18 -30.73
C ALA A 126 36.13 -7.26 -30.52
N LEU A 127 36.57 -7.59 -29.30
CA LEU A 127 37.98 -7.68 -28.93
C LEU A 127 38.65 -9.00 -29.34
N LYS A 128 37.86 -10.02 -29.69
CA LYS A 128 38.36 -11.34 -30.13
C LYS A 128 39.29 -11.23 -31.33
N GLY A 129 39.03 -10.30 -32.24
CA GLY A 129 39.90 -10.02 -33.38
C GLY A 129 41.30 -9.55 -32.95
N CYS A 130 41.38 -8.64 -31.98
CA CYS A 130 42.64 -8.16 -31.41
C CYS A 130 43.39 -9.28 -30.69
N ALA A 131 42.67 -10.08 -29.89
CA ALA A 131 43.25 -11.25 -29.22
C ALA A 131 43.84 -12.24 -30.23
N GLN A 132 43.12 -12.52 -31.32
CA GLN A 132 43.61 -13.41 -32.38
C GLN A 132 44.84 -12.86 -33.10
N LEU A 133 44.90 -11.55 -33.35
CA LEU A 133 46.08 -10.90 -33.94
C LEU A 133 47.31 -11.05 -33.04
N LEU A 134 47.16 -10.90 -31.71
CA LEU A 134 48.25 -11.14 -30.76
C LEU A 134 48.73 -12.58 -30.80
N THR A 135 47.81 -13.54 -30.77
CA THR A 135 48.17 -14.96 -30.90
C THR A 135 48.93 -15.23 -32.20
N ASN A 136 48.55 -14.59 -33.30
CA ASN A 136 49.25 -14.73 -34.58
C ASN A 136 50.65 -14.10 -34.54
N LEU A 137 50.82 -12.95 -33.89
CA LEU A 137 52.13 -12.32 -33.69
C LEU A 137 53.04 -13.21 -32.84
N GLN A 138 52.53 -13.82 -31.77
CA GLN A 138 53.29 -14.74 -30.91
C GLN A 138 53.77 -16.01 -31.63
N LYS A 139 53.07 -16.45 -32.68
CA LYS A 139 53.48 -17.61 -33.50
C LYS A 139 54.66 -17.31 -34.43
N GLN A 140 54.90 -16.04 -34.73
CA GLN A 140 55.99 -15.60 -35.61
C GLN A 140 57.23 -15.27 -34.78
N LYS A 141 58.36 -15.88 -35.10
CA LYS A 141 59.63 -15.61 -34.42
C LYS A 141 60.08 -14.16 -34.64
N GLY A 142 60.59 -13.51 -33.59
CA GLY A 142 61.12 -12.15 -33.65
C GLY A 142 60.12 -11.03 -33.34
N ASN A 143 58.88 -11.38 -33.01
CA ASN A 143 57.83 -10.42 -32.67
C ASN A 143 57.69 -10.15 -31.16
N GLU A 144 58.59 -10.67 -30.32
CA GLU A 144 58.51 -10.57 -28.86
C GLU A 144 58.46 -9.11 -28.39
N ALA A 145 59.34 -8.26 -28.95
CA ALA A 145 59.37 -6.83 -28.63
C ALA A 145 58.14 -6.06 -29.15
N ILE A 146 57.47 -6.56 -30.19
CA ILE A 146 56.22 -5.96 -30.70
C ILE A 146 55.07 -6.30 -29.74
N VAL A 147 54.98 -7.55 -29.31
CA VAL A 147 53.97 -8.00 -28.35
C VAL A 147 54.11 -7.23 -27.03
N GLU A 148 55.33 -7.05 -26.52
CA GLU A 148 55.60 -6.28 -25.31
C GLU A 148 55.13 -4.82 -25.43
N LYS A 149 55.38 -4.16 -26.58
CA LYS A 149 54.89 -2.79 -26.82
C LYS A 149 53.37 -2.69 -26.97
N LEU A 150 52.71 -3.78 -27.37
CA LEU A 150 51.25 -3.81 -27.49
C LEU A 150 50.55 -4.05 -26.14
N GLU A 151 51.23 -4.56 -25.11
CA GLU A 151 50.62 -4.85 -23.81
C GLU A 151 49.91 -3.61 -23.21
N GLN A 152 50.54 -2.44 -23.25
CA GLN A 152 49.94 -1.23 -22.67
C GLN A 152 48.68 -0.77 -23.43
N PRO A 153 48.69 -0.58 -24.77
CA PRO A 153 47.48 -0.30 -25.54
C PRO A 153 46.35 -1.32 -25.37
N LEU A 154 46.69 -2.60 -25.17
CA LEU A 154 45.71 -3.65 -24.93
C LEU A 154 45.07 -3.54 -23.55
N ASN A 155 45.88 -3.25 -22.53
CA ASN A 155 45.38 -3.03 -21.18
C ASN A 155 44.41 -1.82 -21.12
N GLU A 156 44.65 -0.78 -21.94
CA GLU A 156 43.74 0.37 -22.05
C GLU A 156 42.35 0.00 -22.57
N VAL A 157 42.25 -1.03 -23.42
CA VAL A 157 40.97 -1.58 -23.92
C VAL A 157 40.50 -2.79 -23.10
N GLY A 158 41.13 -3.06 -21.96
CA GLY A 158 40.77 -4.13 -21.03
C GLY A 158 41.25 -5.52 -21.43
N LEU A 159 42.10 -5.68 -22.46
CA LEU A 159 42.73 -6.95 -22.80
C LEU A 159 44.03 -7.15 -22.03
N VAL A 160 44.19 -8.29 -21.38
CA VAL A 160 45.40 -8.66 -20.63
C VAL A 160 45.99 -9.98 -21.08
N ILE A 161 47.31 -10.06 -21.04
CA ILE A 161 48.07 -11.30 -21.24
C ILE A 161 48.28 -11.94 -19.86
N LEU A 162 47.80 -13.17 -19.68
CA LEU A 162 47.79 -13.82 -18.35
C LEU A 162 49.06 -14.65 -18.07
N ASP A 163 49.59 -15.33 -19.07
CA ASP A 163 50.75 -16.20 -18.94
C ASP A 163 51.65 -16.00 -20.17
N ARG A 164 52.96 -15.78 -19.98
CA ARG A 164 53.87 -15.46 -21.09
C ARG A 164 54.45 -16.72 -21.73
N PRO A 165 54.69 -16.74 -23.05
CA PRO A 165 55.32 -17.88 -23.70
C PRO A 165 56.68 -18.18 -23.05
N GLY A 166 56.92 -19.45 -22.74
CA GLY A 166 58.13 -19.91 -22.06
C GLY A 166 57.98 -20.10 -20.55
N GLU A 167 56.97 -19.51 -19.92
CA GLU A 167 56.69 -19.67 -18.49
C GLU A 167 56.19 -21.08 -18.15
N ILE A 168 56.44 -21.51 -16.92
CA ILE A 168 55.91 -22.77 -16.38
C ILE A 168 54.83 -22.44 -15.37
N VAL A 169 53.59 -22.81 -15.70
CA VAL A 169 52.40 -22.46 -14.92
C VAL A 169 51.60 -23.71 -14.52
N PRO A 170 50.80 -23.66 -13.45
CA PRO A 170 49.80 -24.67 -13.18
C PRO A 170 48.80 -24.77 -14.34
N PHE A 171 48.43 -25.99 -14.73
CA PHE A 171 47.43 -26.17 -15.78
C PHE A 171 46.03 -25.85 -15.25
N ASP A 172 45.33 -24.93 -15.92
CA ASP A 172 43.93 -24.60 -15.70
C ASP A 172 43.14 -24.87 -17.00
N PRO A 173 42.21 -25.84 -17.04
CA PRO A 173 41.42 -26.13 -18.25
C PRO A 173 40.48 -24.99 -18.66
N GLY A 174 40.17 -24.05 -17.77
CA GLY A 174 39.44 -22.83 -18.09
C GLY A 174 40.27 -21.85 -18.92
N ARG A 175 41.60 -21.82 -18.73
CA ARG A 175 42.53 -20.88 -19.36
C ARG A 175 43.39 -21.49 -20.46
N HIS A 176 43.66 -22.78 -20.37
CA HIS A 176 44.67 -23.47 -21.18
C HIS A 176 44.08 -24.61 -22.00
N GLU A 177 44.66 -24.81 -23.17
CA GLU A 177 44.51 -25.98 -24.04
C GLU A 177 45.87 -26.68 -24.15
N ARG A 178 45.88 -28.02 -24.06
CA ARG A 178 47.12 -28.80 -24.11
C ARG A 178 47.50 -29.15 -25.53
N LEU A 179 48.78 -29.01 -25.83
CA LEU A 179 49.41 -29.52 -27.02
C LEU A 179 49.91 -30.96 -26.76
N GLY A 180 49.12 -31.94 -27.19
CA GLY A 180 49.42 -33.37 -27.08
C GLY A 180 48.74 -34.08 -25.89
N GLU A 181 48.92 -35.39 -25.82
CA GLU A 181 48.37 -36.21 -24.73
C GLU A 181 49.26 -36.15 -23.48
N GLY A 182 48.67 -35.78 -22.35
CA GLY A 182 49.31 -35.87 -21.05
C GLY A 182 48.63 -35.02 -19.98
N SER A 183 48.88 -35.37 -18.72
CA SER A 183 48.10 -34.88 -17.57
C SER A 183 48.96 -34.18 -16.52
N SER A 184 50.16 -33.70 -16.88
CA SER A 184 51.07 -33.06 -15.93
C SER A 184 50.40 -31.85 -15.27
N PRO A 185 50.47 -31.69 -13.93
CA PRO A 185 49.83 -30.57 -13.22
C PRO A 185 50.47 -29.22 -13.57
N LYS A 186 51.69 -29.22 -14.11
CA LYS A 186 52.37 -28.04 -14.64
C LYS A 186 52.57 -28.18 -16.13
N ALA A 187 52.51 -27.06 -16.83
CA ALA A 187 52.72 -27.00 -18.27
C ALA A 187 53.54 -25.78 -18.64
N LYS A 188 54.32 -25.91 -19.71
CA LYS A 188 55.06 -24.79 -20.30
C LYS A 188 54.17 -24.05 -21.29
N VAL A 189 54.06 -22.74 -21.14
CA VAL A 189 53.25 -21.90 -22.01
C VAL A 189 53.91 -21.79 -23.38
N VAL A 190 53.14 -22.06 -24.44
CA VAL A 190 53.53 -21.92 -25.85
C VAL A 190 52.90 -20.67 -26.45
N LEU A 191 51.61 -20.46 -26.19
CA LEU A 191 50.88 -19.24 -26.54
C LEU A 191 50.14 -18.74 -25.29
N SER A 192 50.11 -17.43 -25.11
CA SER A 192 49.47 -16.83 -23.95
C SER A 192 47.96 -17.04 -23.96
N ALA A 193 47.39 -17.22 -22.76
CA ALA A 193 45.97 -16.96 -22.56
C ALA A 193 45.73 -15.44 -22.58
N ILE A 194 44.67 -15.03 -23.25
CA ILE A 194 44.27 -13.61 -23.36
C ILE A 194 42.92 -13.46 -22.66
N GLY A 195 42.88 -12.57 -21.67
CA GLY A 195 41.69 -12.27 -20.88
C GLY A 195 41.16 -10.87 -21.17
N TYR A 196 39.86 -10.69 -20.91
CA TYR A 196 39.20 -9.39 -20.83
C TYR A 196 38.91 -9.06 -19.37
N VAL A 197 39.37 -7.90 -18.90
CA VAL A 197 39.24 -7.43 -17.52
C VAL A 197 38.06 -6.48 -17.41
N GLU A 198 37.16 -6.79 -16.49
CA GLU A 198 36.06 -5.93 -16.07
C GLU A 198 36.07 -5.81 -14.54
N GLY A 199 36.65 -4.73 -14.03
CA GLY A 199 36.91 -4.56 -12.60
C GLY A 199 37.93 -5.58 -12.08
N GLU A 200 37.53 -6.41 -11.12
CA GLU A 200 38.37 -7.49 -10.57
C GLU A 200 38.24 -8.81 -11.34
N ASN A 201 37.27 -8.91 -12.26
CA ASN A 201 36.99 -10.15 -12.97
C ASN A 201 37.75 -10.23 -14.30
N VAL A 202 38.28 -11.41 -14.59
CA VAL A 202 38.92 -11.71 -15.89
C VAL A 202 38.14 -12.81 -16.60
N THR A 203 37.65 -12.52 -17.80
CA THR A 203 36.99 -13.49 -18.67
C THR A 203 37.95 -13.93 -19.77
N ILE A 204 38.10 -15.23 -19.99
CA ILE A 204 39.02 -15.75 -21.02
C ILE A 204 38.42 -15.53 -22.42
N VAL A 205 39.12 -14.74 -23.24
CA VAL A 205 38.76 -14.46 -24.64
C VAL A 205 39.36 -15.52 -25.55
N THR A 206 40.64 -15.83 -25.35
CA THR A 206 41.39 -16.84 -26.09
C THR A 206 42.17 -17.69 -25.09
N LYS A 207 42.01 -19.02 -25.17
CA LYS A 207 42.80 -19.94 -24.33
C LYS A 207 44.26 -19.93 -24.76
N GLY A 208 45.13 -20.02 -23.76
CA GLY A 208 46.56 -20.23 -23.98
C GLY A 208 46.83 -21.66 -24.43
N LEU A 209 47.89 -21.85 -25.19
CA LEU A 209 48.35 -23.17 -25.62
C LEU A 209 49.54 -23.55 -24.75
N VAL A 210 49.50 -24.72 -24.12
CA VAL A 210 50.56 -25.19 -23.22
C VAL A 210 51.05 -26.58 -23.61
N ARG A 211 52.32 -26.88 -23.35
CA ARG A 211 52.91 -28.21 -23.55
C ARG A 211 53.25 -28.84 -22.20
N ASN A 212 53.09 -30.15 -22.10
CA ASN A 212 53.51 -30.91 -20.92
C ASN A 212 55.02 -30.75 -20.69
N LEU A 213 55.40 -30.69 -19.42
CA LEU A 213 56.79 -30.92 -19.04
C LEU A 213 57.03 -32.44 -19.11
N GLU A 214 58.07 -32.83 -19.83
CA GLU A 214 58.58 -34.22 -19.88
C GLU A 214 59.06 -34.69 -18.51
#